data_AF-A0A9E4YIV4-F1
#
_entry.id   AF-A0A9E4YIV4-F1
#
_cell.length_a   1.000
_cell.length_b   1.000
_cell.length_c   1.000
_cell.angle_alpha   90.00
_cell.angle_beta   90.00
_cell.angle_gamma   90.00
#
_symmetry.space_group_name_H-M   'P 1'
#
loop_
_entity.id
_entity.type
_entity.pdbx_description
1 polymer ?
#
loop_
_entity_poly.entity_id
_entity_poly.type
_entity_poly.pdbx_seq_one_letter_code
_entity_poly.pdbx_strand_id
1 'polypeptide(L)'
;MSDPKYVYRFREGDKDQKDLLGGKGANLAEMTNLGLPVPAGFTITTEACNAYIQAGNSLPDGLFDEILSALRQVEEETGKGFGDADNPLLLSVRSGAKFSMPGMMDTILDLGLNDETLNGLIAKTGDPRFGYDSLRRFIMMFGDVVLGIDRGKFDAIFDEAKEKAGVESDADVSADALRDVVERSRALVKAETGSEFPDEPARQLELAIRAVFDSWNNDRAIHYRRIEKIPDDLGTAVSVQMMVFGNMGEDSGSGVAFTRDPVTGEPEIWGEYLMNAQGEDVVAGTRTPLPISTLQEENKALYDEFAAIALKLDQHYRDAMDIEFTIEQGKLYMLQCRVGKRTTRSAVTIAVDMVHEGVISKEEAILRVAPSRLDELLHPQLDPRIKTVLLTEIGAQAAKAAQGKAEMIFTLSQGGVERLRKMGALPSTALLSFSGET
;
A
#
# COMPACT_ATOMS: atom_id res chain seq x y z
N MET A 1 23.90 20.26 -24.25
CA MET A 1 22.68 20.16 -23.41
C MET A 1 23.13 19.45 -22.15
N SER A 2 22.78 19.93 -20.96
CA SER A 2 23.07 19.18 -19.74
C SER A 2 22.35 17.84 -19.80
N ASP A 3 23.00 16.78 -19.34
CA ASP A 3 22.33 15.47 -19.23
C ASP A 3 21.07 15.61 -18.35
N PRO A 4 19.96 14.95 -18.71
CA PRO A 4 18.72 15.01 -17.95
C PRO A 4 18.92 14.44 -16.53
N LYS A 5 18.41 15.15 -15.52
CA LYS A 5 18.40 14.69 -14.12
C LYS A 5 17.23 13.73 -13.93
N TYR A 6 17.49 12.48 -13.58
CA TYR A 6 16.47 11.45 -13.45
C TYR A 6 16.11 11.09 -12.02
N VAL A 7 16.90 11.50 -11.03
CA VAL A 7 16.69 11.15 -9.62
C VAL A 7 16.54 12.39 -8.76
N TYR A 8 15.44 12.46 -8.03
CA TYR A 8 15.12 13.55 -7.12
C TYR A 8 14.93 13.01 -5.72
N ARG A 9 15.72 13.46 -4.75
CA ARG A 9 15.39 13.21 -3.34
C ARG A 9 14.07 13.87 -2.99
N PHE A 10 13.40 13.36 -1.96
CA PHE A 10 12.11 13.92 -1.55
C PHE A 10 12.18 15.43 -1.24
N ARG A 11 13.30 15.92 -0.70
CA ARG A 11 13.51 17.36 -0.45
C ARG A 11 13.72 18.23 -1.71
N GLU A 12 13.80 17.64 -2.89
CA GLU A 12 14.08 18.34 -4.15
C GLU A 12 12.85 18.51 -5.05
N GLY A 13 11.70 17.94 -4.65
CA GLY A 13 10.44 18.05 -5.39
C GLY A 13 9.30 18.62 -4.56
N ASP A 14 8.10 18.65 -5.12
CA ASP A 14 6.88 19.11 -4.45
C ASP A 14 5.61 18.48 -5.06
N LYS A 15 4.44 18.78 -4.47
CA LYS A 15 3.15 18.24 -4.92
C LYS A 15 2.74 18.64 -6.34
N ASP A 16 3.34 19.67 -6.94
CA ASP A 16 2.97 20.19 -8.26
C ASP A 16 3.74 19.48 -9.40
N GLN A 17 4.79 18.71 -9.06
CA GLN A 17 5.61 17.93 -10.00
C GLN A 17 5.09 16.51 -10.28
N LYS A 18 3.77 16.29 -10.22
CA LYS A 18 3.15 14.95 -10.42
C LYS A 18 3.44 14.33 -11.80
N ASP A 19 3.71 15.16 -12.79
CA ASP A 19 4.01 14.71 -14.15
C ASP A 19 5.39 14.06 -14.23
N LEU A 20 6.32 14.51 -13.38
CA LEU A 20 7.71 14.07 -13.34
C LEU A 20 7.96 13.01 -12.26
N LEU A 21 7.40 13.20 -11.06
CA LEU A 21 7.64 12.36 -9.88
C LEU A 21 6.52 11.34 -9.63
N GLY A 22 5.48 11.37 -10.45
CA GLY A 22 4.23 10.66 -10.16
C GLY A 22 3.48 11.23 -8.96
N GLY A 23 2.27 10.74 -8.72
CA GLY A 23 1.46 11.18 -7.59
C GLY A 23 2.08 10.85 -6.22
N LYS A 24 2.71 9.67 -6.12
CA LYS A 24 3.36 9.21 -4.87
C LYS A 24 4.64 9.99 -4.56
N GLY A 25 5.56 10.09 -5.52
CA GLY A 25 6.81 10.82 -5.33
C GLY A 25 6.59 12.30 -5.02
N ALA A 26 5.66 12.95 -5.73
CA ALA A 26 5.29 14.34 -5.47
C ALA A 26 4.72 14.55 -4.05
N ASN A 27 3.87 13.64 -3.57
CA ASN A 27 3.30 13.75 -2.22
C ASN A 27 4.33 13.40 -1.13
N LEU A 28 5.24 12.44 -1.36
CA LEU A 28 6.38 12.17 -0.46
C LEU A 28 7.30 13.39 -0.32
N ALA A 29 7.55 14.06 -1.45
CA ALA A 29 8.33 15.29 -1.48
C ALA A 29 7.63 16.42 -0.70
N GLU A 30 6.34 16.63 -0.95
CA GLU A 30 5.56 17.62 -0.22
C GLU A 30 5.53 17.36 1.29
N MET A 31 5.26 16.12 1.71
CA MET A 31 5.26 15.76 3.14
C MET A 31 6.64 16.01 3.79
N THR A 32 7.72 15.71 3.06
CA THR A 32 9.10 15.97 3.52
C THR A 32 9.34 17.47 3.70
N ASN A 33 8.93 18.29 2.74
CA ASN A 33 9.08 19.75 2.79
C ASN A 33 8.20 20.40 3.87
N LEU A 34 7.08 19.77 4.21
CA LEU A 34 6.24 20.15 5.35
C LEU A 34 6.85 19.78 6.71
N GLY A 35 7.99 19.08 6.73
CA GLY A 35 8.66 18.63 7.96
C GLY A 35 7.93 17.49 8.66
N LEU A 36 7.15 16.69 7.92
CA LEU A 36 6.52 15.48 8.45
C LEU A 36 7.56 14.34 8.56
N PRO A 37 7.35 13.34 9.45
CA PRO A 37 8.31 12.25 9.66
C PRO A 37 8.26 11.23 8.50
N VAL A 38 8.70 11.65 7.31
CA VAL A 38 8.79 10.78 6.13
C VAL A 38 10.13 10.02 6.15
N PRO A 39 10.15 8.69 5.98
CA PRO A 39 11.41 7.96 5.82
C PRO A 39 12.21 8.48 4.62
N ALA A 40 13.52 8.62 4.81
CA ALA A 40 14.43 9.15 3.79
C ALA A 40 14.37 8.33 2.48
N GLY A 41 14.52 9.01 1.35
CA GLY A 41 14.41 8.37 0.04
C GLY A 41 14.44 9.35 -1.12
N PHE A 42 14.20 8.80 -2.30
CA PHE A 42 14.21 9.52 -3.56
C PHE A 42 13.23 8.92 -4.57
N THR A 43 12.97 9.67 -5.63
CA THR A 43 12.11 9.30 -6.74
C THR A 43 12.91 9.30 -8.03
N ILE A 44 12.84 8.19 -8.76
CA ILE A 44 13.29 8.07 -10.14
C ILE A 44 12.12 8.49 -11.04
N THR A 45 12.36 9.44 -11.92
CA THR A 45 11.32 10.15 -12.67
C THR A 45 10.58 9.28 -13.70
N THR A 46 9.39 9.74 -14.09
CA THR A 46 8.65 9.23 -15.26
C THR A 46 9.44 9.36 -16.56
N GLU A 47 10.25 10.42 -16.71
CA GLU A 47 11.13 10.61 -17.86
C GLU A 47 12.19 9.52 -17.97
N ALA A 48 12.71 9.02 -16.84
CA ALA A 48 13.63 7.89 -16.81
C ALA A 48 12.95 6.61 -17.32
N CYS A 49 11.69 6.38 -16.93
CA CYS A 49 10.88 5.27 -17.45
C CYS A 49 10.69 5.37 -18.97
N ASN A 50 10.34 6.56 -19.45
CA ASN A 50 10.17 6.80 -20.88
C ASN A 50 11.48 6.59 -21.66
N ALA A 51 12.61 7.07 -21.14
CA ALA A 51 13.92 6.85 -21.74
C ALA A 51 14.30 5.35 -21.75
N TYR A 52 14.00 4.63 -20.67
CA TYR A 52 14.19 3.18 -20.59
C TYR A 52 13.39 2.42 -21.66
N ILE A 53 12.10 2.76 -21.83
CA ILE A 53 11.22 2.15 -22.84
C ILE A 53 11.72 2.48 -24.26
N GLN A 54 12.09 3.75 -24.52
CA GLN A 54 12.61 4.18 -25.82
C GLN A 54 13.94 3.51 -26.19
N ALA A 55 14.76 3.17 -25.20
CA ALA A 55 16.01 2.43 -25.36
C ALA A 55 15.82 0.91 -25.50
N GLY A 56 14.58 0.42 -25.65
CA GLY A 56 14.30 -1.01 -25.77
C GLY A 56 14.46 -1.75 -24.44
N ASN A 57 13.94 -1.18 -23.37
CA ASN A 57 13.98 -1.72 -22.00
C ASN A 57 15.41 -1.85 -21.45
N SER A 58 16.23 -0.85 -21.74
CA SER A 58 17.60 -0.72 -21.21
C SER A 58 17.71 0.55 -20.39
N LEU A 59 18.34 0.48 -19.21
CA LEU A 59 18.51 1.66 -18.36
C LEU A 59 19.33 2.72 -19.12
N PRO A 60 18.90 3.99 -19.14
CA PRO A 60 19.68 5.08 -19.70
C PRO A 60 21.08 5.16 -19.09
N ASP A 61 22.07 5.54 -19.91
CA ASP A 61 23.43 5.75 -19.44
C ASP A 61 23.47 6.76 -18.29
N GLY A 62 24.22 6.46 -17.23
CA GLY A 62 24.37 7.31 -16.04
C GLY A 62 23.20 7.28 -15.04
N LEU A 63 22.03 6.74 -15.39
CA LEU A 63 20.90 6.67 -14.45
C LEU A 63 21.26 5.89 -13.18
N PHE A 64 21.93 4.74 -13.33
CA PHE A 64 22.28 3.92 -12.17
C PHE A 64 23.32 4.58 -11.27
N ASP A 65 24.26 5.34 -11.84
CA ASP A 65 25.22 6.14 -11.06
C ASP A 65 24.51 7.26 -10.26
N GLU A 66 23.49 7.88 -10.84
CA GLU A 66 22.65 8.88 -10.17
C GLU A 66 21.87 8.26 -9.00
N ILE A 67 21.32 7.05 -9.20
CA ILE A 67 20.65 6.27 -8.15
C ILE A 67 21.61 5.96 -7.00
N LEU A 68 22.81 5.47 -7.29
CA LEU A 68 23.83 5.17 -6.27
C LEU A 68 24.32 6.45 -5.56
N SER A 69 24.33 7.59 -6.24
CA SER A 69 24.64 8.90 -5.64
C SER A 69 23.54 9.35 -4.67
N ALA A 70 22.27 9.20 -5.04
CA ALA A 70 21.15 9.51 -4.16
C ALA A 70 21.10 8.55 -2.95
N LEU A 71 21.40 7.27 -3.17
CA LEU A 71 21.43 6.26 -2.11
C LEU A 71 22.50 6.57 -1.06
N ARG A 72 23.71 6.98 -1.47
CA ARG A 72 24.76 7.44 -0.55
C ARG A 72 24.32 8.57 0.35
N GLN A 73 23.48 9.48 -0.16
CA GLN A 73 22.93 10.56 0.66
C GLN A 73 21.87 10.05 1.64
N VAL A 74 21.09 9.03 1.28
CA VAL A 74 20.18 8.35 2.22
C VAL A 74 20.98 7.63 3.31
N GLU A 75 22.10 6.98 2.97
CA GLU A 75 23.00 6.37 3.95
C GLU A 75 23.56 7.41 4.93
N GLU A 76 24.03 8.56 4.43
CA GLU A 76 24.51 9.68 5.26
C GLU A 76 23.42 10.25 6.18
N GLU A 77 22.20 10.44 5.68
CA GLU A 77 21.06 10.99 6.43
C GLU A 77 20.57 10.02 7.54
N THR A 78 20.68 8.71 7.31
CA THR A 78 20.14 7.67 8.21
C THR A 78 21.20 7.03 9.10
N GLY A 79 22.49 7.12 8.73
CA GLY A 79 23.59 6.42 9.36
C GLY A 79 23.59 4.90 9.12
N LYS A 80 22.74 4.39 8.21
CA LYS A 80 22.66 2.98 7.80
C LYS A 80 23.40 2.77 6.47
N GLY A 81 23.89 1.56 6.20
CA GLY A 81 24.60 1.24 4.95
C GLY A 81 23.87 0.21 4.08
N PHE A 82 23.74 0.47 2.79
CA PHE A 82 23.10 -0.44 1.84
C PHE A 82 24.01 -1.63 1.54
N GLY A 83 23.63 -2.80 2.05
CA GLY A 83 24.50 -3.99 2.06
C GLY A 83 25.44 -4.08 3.25
N ASP A 84 25.32 -3.20 4.25
CA ASP A 84 26.11 -3.27 5.49
C ASP A 84 25.63 -4.42 6.38
N ALA A 85 26.57 -5.27 6.81
CA ALA A 85 26.28 -6.47 7.59
C ALA A 85 25.93 -6.19 9.06
N ASP A 86 26.28 -5.02 9.61
CA ASP A 86 26.06 -4.66 11.01
C ASP A 86 24.88 -3.66 11.17
N ASN A 87 24.75 -2.72 10.23
CA ASN A 87 23.71 -1.70 10.23
C ASN A 87 23.05 -1.55 8.84
N PRO A 88 22.27 -2.54 8.41
CA PRO A 88 21.72 -2.57 7.07
C PRO A 88 20.70 -1.46 6.82
N LEU A 89 20.85 -0.77 5.70
CA LEU A 89 19.82 0.04 5.06
C LEU A 89 19.00 -0.88 4.16
N LEU A 90 17.73 -1.08 4.52
CA LEU A 90 16.76 -1.80 3.69
C LEU A 90 15.84 -0.79 3.01
N LEU A 91 15.41 -1.12 1.80
CA LEU A 91 14.64 -0.23 0.93
C LEU A 91 13.29 -0.84 0.54
N SER A 92 12.29 0.01 0.40
CA SER A 92 11.11 -0.27 -0.40
C SER A 92 11.27 0.35 -1.78
N VAL A 93 10.84 -0.38 -2.81
CA VAL A 93 10.76 0.10 -4.18
C VAL A 93 9.30 0.07 -4.59
N ARG A 94 8.74 1.26 -4.78
CA ARG A 94 7.31 1.47 -4.98
C ARG A 94 7.07 2.26 -6.26
N SER A 95 6.29 1.70 -7.14
CA SER A 95 5.74 2.39 -8.30
C SER A 95 4.84 3.58 -7.95
N GLY A 96 4.79 4.56 -8.85
CA GLY A 96 3.93 5.74 -8.74
C GLY A 96 3.76 6.47 -10.06
N ALA A 97 2.66 6.23 -10.78
CA ALA A 97 2.30 7.03 -11.95
C ALA A 97 1.68 8.38 -11.55
N LYS A 98 1.51 9.30 -12.50
CA LYS A 98 0.81 10.59 -12.31
C LYS A 98 -0.59 10.38 -11.72
N PHE A 99 -1.34 9.44 -12.31
CA PHE A 99 -2.67 9.05 -11.85
C PHE A 99 -2.59 7.79 -11.01
N SER A 100 -3.42 7.70 -9.97
CA SER A 100 -3.46 6.52 -9.09
C SER A 100 -4.01 5.32 -9.86
N MET A 101 -3.27 4.21 -9.85
CA MET A 101 -3.64 2.94 -10.47
C MET A 101 -3.60 1.81 -9.42
N PRO A 102 -4.60 1.71 -8.51
CA PRO A 102 -4.57 0.74 -7.40
C PRO A 102 -4.60 -0.70 -7.88
N GLY A 103 -3.79 -1.56 -7.27
CA GLY A 103 -3.70 -2.99 -7.62
C GLY A 103 -3.02 -3.29 -8.96
N MET A 104 -2.54 -2.26 -9.67
CA MET A 104 -1.95 -2.41 -11.00
C MET A 104 -0.43 -2.48 -10.99
N MET A 105 0.19 -2.03 -9.91
CA MET A 105 1.63 -1.81 -9.85
C MET A 105 2.19 -2.38 -8.55
N ASP A 106 3.33 -3.05 -8.67
CA ASP A 106 3.89 -3.85 -7.59
C ASP A 106 4.70 -2.98 -6.61
N THR A 107 4.89 -3.52 -5.42
CA THR A 107 5.72 -2.96 -4.35
C THR A 107 6.65 -4.06 -3.88
N ILE A 108 7.93 -3.74 -3.76
CA ILE A 108 8.95 -4.62 -3.20
C ILE A 108 9.38 -4.00 -1.89
N LEU A 109 9.26 -4.74 -0.80
CA LEU A 109 9.75 -4.34 0.52
C LEU A 109 11.04 -5.11 0.85
N ASP A 110 11.76 -4.64 1.86
CA ASP A 110 12.93 -5.33 2.43
C ASP A 110 14.09 -5.58 1.45
N LEU A 111 14.17 -4.77 0.38
CA LEU A 111 15.25 -4.84 -0.60
C LEU A 111 16.58 -4.47 0.05
N GLY A 112 17.60 -5.29 -0.20
CA GLY A 112 18.90 -5.23 0.47
C GLY A 112 19.12 -6.38 1.45
N LEU A 113 18.09 -7.19 1.72
CA LEU A 113 18.24 -8.41 2.49
C LEU A 113 19.02 -9.49 1.72
N ASN A 114 20.01 -10.05 2.40
CA ASN A 114 20.78 -11.23 2.03
C ASN A 114 21.29 -11.89 3.33
N ASP A 115 22.10 -12.94 3.21
CA ASP A 115 22.57 -13.69 4.38
C ASP A 115 23.44 -12.83 5.33
N GLU A 116 24.18 -11.84 4.81
CA GLU A 116 25.01 -10.94 5.62
C GLU A 116 24.17 -9.88 6.33
N THR A 117 23.33 -9.15 5.59
CA THR A 117 22.48 -8.08 6.15
C THR A 117 21.38 -8.63 7.06
N LEU A 118 20.94 -9.88 6.85
CA LEU A 118 20.05 -10.59 7.77
C LEU A 118 20.66 -10.70 9.16
N ASN A 119 21.94 -11.04 9.27
CA ASN A 119 22.61 -11.16 10.57
C ASN A 119 22.61 -9.82 11.32
N GLY A 120 22.89 -8.72 10.63
CA GLY A 120 22.81 -7.37 11.19
C GLY A 120 21.40 -6.99 11.63
N LEU A 121 20.40 -7.32 10.81
CA LEU A 121 19.00 -7.09 11.15
C LEU A 121 18.61 -7.84 12.43
N ILE A 122 18.91 -9.14 12.50
CA ILE A 122 18.64 -9.98 13.68
C ILE A 122 19.38 -9.47 14.91
N ALA A 123 20.64 -9.06 14.77
CA ALA A 123 21.43 -8.54 15.89
C ALA A 123 20.85 -7.24 16.45
N LYS A 124 20.33 -6.37 15.59
CA LYS A 124 19.70 -5.10 16.00
C LYS A 124 18.33 -5.27 16.63
N THR A 125 17.53 -6.21 16.13
CA THR A 125 16.18 -6.45 16.65
C THR A 125 16.18 -7.36 17.87
N GLY A 126 17.20 -8.22 18.00
CA GLY A 126 17.17 -9.34 18.95
C GLY A 126 16.11 -10.39 18.58
N ASP A 127 15.55 -10.34 17.37
CA ASP A 127 14.44 -11.17 16.93
C ASP A 127 14.79 -11.92 15.62
N PRO A 128 15.33 -13.15 15.74
CA PRO A 128 15.57 -14.03 14.60
C PRO A 128 14.32 -14.38 13.80
N ARG A 129 13.14 -14.48 14.44
CA ARG A 129 11.89 -14.80 13.74
C ARG A 129 11.55 -13.67 12.77
N PHE A 130 11.58 -12.43 13.25
CA PHE A 130 11.38 -11.25 12.41
C PHE A 130 12.36 -11.19 11.23
N GLY A 131 13.65 -11.48 11.46
CA GLY A 131 14.65 -11.50 10.40
C GLY A 131 14.32 -12.51 9.29
N TYR A 132 14.06 -13.77 9.65
CA TYR A 132 13.71 -14.81 8.67
C TYR A 132 12.33 -14.59 8.03
N ASP A 133 11.36 -14.02 8.75
CA ASP A 133 10.05 -13.66 8.19
C ASP A 133 10.20 -12.56 7.13
N SER A 134 11.02 -11.54 7.40
CA SER A 134 11.31 -10.47 6.44
C SER A 134 12.04 -11.04 5.21
N LEU A 135 13.04 -11.92 5.40
CA LEU A 135 13.76 -12.52 4.28
C LEU A 135 12.86 -13.44 3.41
N ARG A 136 12.01 -14.28 4.01
CA ARG A 136 11.10 -15.13 3.21
C ARG A 136 10.07 -14.31 2.45
N ARG A 137 9.54 -13.24 3.06
CA ARG A 137 8.63 -12.29 2.38
C ARG A 137 9.36 -11.57 1.24
N PHE A 138 10.59 -11.12 1.46
CA PHE A 138 11.40 -10.50 0.42
C PHE A 138 11.65 -11.43 -0.77
N ILE A 139 12.09 -12.67 -0.53
CA ILE A 139 12.35 -13.64 -1.60
C ILE A 139 11.07 -13.94 -2.39
N MET A 140 9.94 -14.11 -1.70
CA MET A 140 8.63 -14.30 -2.33
C MET A 140 8.25 -13.09 -3.20
N MET A 141 8.25 -11.87 -2.64
CA MET A 141 7.87 -10.66 -3.37
C MET A 141 8.80 -10.38 -4.55
N PHE A 142 10.12 -10.53 -4.36
CA PHE A 142 11.09 -10.34 -5.42
C PHE A 142 10.98 -11.44 -6.48
N GLY A 143 10.77 -12.70 -6.06
CA GLY A 143 10.54 -13.82 -6.96
C GLY A 143 9.32 -13.62 -7.86
N ASP A 144 8.20 -13.19 -7.28
CA ASP A 144 6.96 -12.91 -8.01
C ASP A 144 7.09 -11.70 -8.93
N VAL A 145 7.44 -10.54 -8.37
CA VAL A 145 7.40 -9.26 -9.08
C VAL A 145 8.55 -9.11 -10.06
N VAL A 146 9.76 -9.51 -9.67
CA VAL A 146 10.99 -9.22 -10.44
C VAL A 146 11.43 -10.40 -11.29
N LEU A 147 11.26 -11.62 -10.77
CA LEU A 147 11.68 -12.84 -11.47
C LEU A 147 10.52 -13.55 -12.19
N GLY A 148 9.27 -13.10 -12.00
CA GLY A 148 8.09 -13.65 -12.69
C GLY A 148 7.69 -15.06 -12.23
N ILE A 149 8.05 -15.45 -11.01
CA ILE A 149 7.73 -16.76 -10.43
C ILE A 149 6.37 -16.68 -9.74
N ASP A 150 5.43 -17.56 -10.11
CA ASP A 150 4.10 -17.59 -9.51
C ASP A 150 4.13 -17.61 -7.97
N ARG A 151 3.55 -16.57 -7.35
CA ARG A 151 3.40 -16.40 -5.90
C ARG A 151 2.84 -17.65 -5.21
N GLY A 152 1.89 -18.34 -5.85
CA GLY A 152 1.26 -19.54 -5.29
C GLY A 152 2.25 -20.66 -4.96
N LYS A 153 3.41 -20.71 -5.63
CA LYS A 153 4.47 -21.67 -5.33
C LYS A 153 5.19 -21.36 -4.01
N PHE A 154 5.38 -20.07 -3.69
CA PHE A 154 5.94 -19.64 -2.41
C PHE A 154 4.94 -19.85 -1.27
N ASP A 155 3.67 -19.53 -1.50
CA ASP A 155 2.60 -19.74 -0.53
C ASP A 155 2.50 -21.24 -0.16
N ALA A 156 2.58 -22.14 -1.14
CA ALA A 156 2.62 -23.59 -0.89
C ALA A 156 3.81 -24.03 0.00
N ILE A 157 5.01 -23.47 -0.21
CA ILE A 157 6.18 -23.77 0.64
C ILE A 157 5.90 -23.37 2.10
N PHE A 158 5.28 -22.21 2.30
CA PHE A 158 5.01 -21.68 3.63
C PHE A 158 3.84 -22.41 4.32
N ASP A 159 2.79 -22.76 3.58
CA ASP A 159 1.67 -23.56 4.10
C ASP A 159 2.14 -24.95 4.54
N GLU A 160 3.00 -25.63 3.78
CA GLU A 160 3.61 -26.89 4.20
C GLU A 160 4.43 -26.76 5.50
N ALA A 161 5.11 -25.62 5.69
CA ALA A 161 5.86 -25.36 6.92
C ALA A 161 4.92 -25.18 8.13
N LYS A 162 3.78 -24.50 7.94
CA LYS A 162 2.71 -24.38 8.96
C LYS A 162 2.11 -25.73 9.31
N GLU A 163 1.76 -26.53 8.31
CA GLU A 163 1.23 -27.89 8.50
C GLU A 163 2.20 -28.78 9.28
N LYS A 164 3.49 -28.75 8.91
CA LYS A 164 4.56 -29.50 9.60
C LYS A 164 4.77 -29.04 11.04
N ALA A 165 4.60 -27.75 11.30
CA ALA A 165 4.70 -27.17 12.65
C ALA A 165 3.41 -27.34 13.48
N GLY A 166 2.29 -27.70 12.86
CA GLY A 166 0.99 -27.84 13.52
C GLY A 166 0.40 -26.51 13.99
N VAL A 167 0.69 -25.42 13.28
CA VAL A 167 0.19 -24.07 13.59
C VAL A 167 -0.78 -23.59 12.52
N GLU A 168 -1.80 -22.84 12.95
CA GLU A 168 -2.79 -22.26 12.02
C GLU A 168 -2.41 -20.82 11.60
N SER A 169 -1.72 -20.09 12.47
CA SER A 169 -1.36 -18.69 12.25
C SER A 169 0.07 -18.56 11.71
N ASP A 170 0.25 -17.70 10.71
CA ASP A 170 1.56 -17.27 10.19
C ASP A 170 2.45 -16.69 11.30
N ALA A 171 1.84 -16.06 12.32
CA ALA A 171 2.55 -15.49 13.46
C ALA A 171 3.27 -16.58 14.30
N ASP A 172 2.73 -17.79 14.33
CA ASP A 172 3.17 -18.87 15.21
C ASP A 172 4.29 -19.73 14.59
N VAL A 173 4.65 -19.49 13.32
CA VAL A 173 5.77 -20.17 12.66
C VAL A 173 7.09 -19.74 13.31
N SER A 174 7.86 -20.72 13.80
CA SER A 174 9.12 -20.46 14.51
C SER A 174 10.25 -20.00 13.58
N ALA A 175 11.26 -19.33 14.14
CA ALA A 175 12.45 -18.90 13.38
C ALA A 175 13.16 -20.05 12.64
N ASP A 176 13.26 -21.23 13.26
CA ASP A 176 13.88 -22.41 12.62
C ASP A 176 13.07 -22.91 11.42
N ALA A 177 11.73 -22.88 11.51
CA ALA A 177 10.87 -23.24 10.39
C ALA A 177 10.91 -22.18 9.28
N LEU A 178 10.99 -20.90 9.63
CA LEU A 178 11.16 -19.81 8.66
C LEU A 178 12.50 -19.90 7.93
N ARG A 179 13.58 -20.32 8.61
CA ARG A 179 14.87 -20.59 7.95
C ARG A 179 14.75 -21.69 6.89
N ASP A 180 14.05 -22.78 7.17
CA ASP A 180 13.76 -23.84 6.18
C ASP A 180 12.96 -23.30 4.99
N VAL A 181 11.96 -22.43 5.24
CA VAL A 181 11.18 -21.77 4.19
C VAL A 181 12.05 -20.88 3.30
N VAL A 182 13.00 -20.14 3.87
CA VAL A 182 13.98 -19.33 3.11
C VAL A 182 14.81 -20.22 2.18
N GLU A 183 15.39 -21.30 2.70
CA GLU A 183 16.21 -22.23 1.91
C GLU A 183 15.41 -22.84 0.75
N ARG A 184 14.18 -23.30 1.04
CA ARG A 184 13.28 -23.86 0.02
C ARG A 184 12.85 -22.83 -1.02
N SER A 185 12.64 -21.58 -0.61
CA SER A 185 12.28 -20.47 -1.51
C SER A 185 13.45 -20.09 -2.43
N ARG A 186 14.70 -20.06 -1.94
CA ARG A 186 15.90 -19.90 -2.78
C ARG A 186 16.04 -21.07 -3.77
N ALA A 187 15.79 -22.30 -3.32
CA ALA A 187 15.82 -23.47 -4.19
C ALA A 187 14.75 -23.41 -5.29
N LEU A 188 13.55 -22.91 -4.98
CA LEU A 188 12.49 -22.66 -5.96
C LEU A 188 12.95 -21.63 -7.00
N VAL A 189 13.54 -20.51 -6.57
CA VAL A 189 14.09 -19.49 -7.48
C VAL A 189 15.08 -20.10 -8.46
N LYS A 190 16.02 -20.92 -7.97
CA LYS A 190 17.00 -21.62 -8.80
C LYS A 190 16.36 -22.60 -9.78
N ALA A 191 15.33 -23.32 -9.34
CA ALA A 191 14.61 -24.28 -10.19
C ALA A 191 13.84 -23.60 -11.32
N GLU A 192 13.20 -22.47 -11.06
CA GLU A 192 12.33 -21.76 -12.02
C GLU A 192 13.13 -20.88 -12.99
N THR A 193 14.21 -20.25 -12.52
CA THR A 193 14.98 -19.27 -13.31
C THR A 193 16.30 -19.82 -13.85
N GLY A 194 16.77 -20.96 -13.31
CA GLY A 194 18.10 -21.51 -13.59
C GLY A 194 19.26 -20.73 -12.95
N SER A 195 18.97 -19.68 -12.16
CA SER A 195 19.97 -18.82 -11.51
C SER A 195 19.71 -18.72 -10.01
N GLU A 196 20.76 -18.47 -9.22
CA GLU A 196 20.59 -18.22 -7.78
C GLU A 196 19.83 -16.91 -7.52
N PHE A 197 19.21 -16.80 -6.35
CA PHE A 197 18.63 -15.54 -5.89
C PHE A 197 19.74 -14.47 -5.81
N PRO A 198 19.50 -13.23 -6.30
CA PRO A 198 20.53 -12.20 -6.33
C PRO A 198 20.82 -11.68 -4.92
N ASP A 199 21.93 -12.11 -4.30
CA ASP A 199 22.33 -11.63 -2.97
C ASP A 199 22.99 -10.26 -2.97
N GLU A 200 23.48 -9.77 -4.12
CA GLU A 200 24.11 -8.46 -4.23
C GLU A 200 23.04 -7.34 -4.20
N PRO A 201 23.03 -6.45 -3.18
CA PRO A 201 21.98 -5.43 -3.01
C PRO A 201 21.86 -4.48 -4.21
N ALA A 202 22.98 -4.07 -4.80
CA ALA A 202 22.97 -3.22 -6.00
C ALA A 202 22.26 -3.91 -7.17
N ARG A 203 22.48 -5.21 -7.35
CA ARG A 203 21.81 -5.99 -8.39
C ARG A 203 20.32 -6.15 -8.09
N GLN A 204 19.94 -6.38 -6.83
CA GLN A 204 18.53 -6.39 -6.41
C GLN A 204 17.84 -5.07 -6.79
N LEU A 205 18.46 -3.93 -6.48
CA LEU A 205 17.92 -2.60 -6.75
C LEU A 205 17.77 -2.35 -8.26
N GLU A 206 18.78 -2.68 -9.06
CA GLU A 206 18.72 -2.54 -10.53
C GLU A 206 17.54 -3.34 -11.12
N LEU A 207 17.41 -4.61 -10.71
CA LEU A 207 16.35 -5.49 -11.19
C LEU A 207 14.97 -5.03 -10.75
N ALA A 208 14.82 -4.57 -9.51
CA ALA A 208 13.56 -4.02 -9.00
C ALA A 208 13.11 -2.77 -9.78
N ILE A 209 14.03 -1.86 -10.12
CA ILE A 209 13.73 -0.66 -10.91
C ILE A 209 13.29 -1.04 -12.32
N ARG A 210 13.99 -1.97 -12.97
CA ARG A 210 13.61 -2.50 -14.28
C ARG A 210 12.21 -3.12 -14.24
N ALA A 211 11.92 -3.95 -13.23
CA ALA A 211 10.60 -4.56 -13.07
C ALA A 211 9.48 -3.51 -12.93
N VAL A 212 9.71 -2.43 -12.18
CA VAL A 212 8.73 -1.33 -12.09
C VAL A 212 8.55 -0.59 -13.42
N PHE A 213 9.61 -0.35 -14.18
CA PHE A 213 9.48 0.25 -15.50
C PHE A 213 8.76 -0.68 -16.48
N ASP A 214 9.10 -1.97 -16.49
CA ASP A 214 8.44 -2.99 -17.31
C ASP A 214 6.95 -3.13 -16.94
N SER A 215 6.60 -2.94 -15.66
CA SER A 215 5.21 -3.01 -15.19
C SER A 215 4.31 -1.94 -15.80
N TRP A 216 4.87 -0.85 -16.33
CA TRP A 216 4.09 0.15 -17.07
C TRP A 216 3.47 -0.44 -18.34
N ASN A 217 4.12 -1.40 -18.98
CA ASN A 217 3.68 -2.00 -20.24
C ASN A 217 3.13 -3.43 -20.08
N ASN A 218 2.81 -3.87 -18.85
CA ASN A 218 2.12 -5.13 -18.66
C ASN A 218 0.65 -5.05 -19.14
N ASP A 219 0.06 -6.21 -19.46
CA ASP A 219 -1.28 -6.28 -20.04
C ASP A 219 -2.35 -5.65 -19.15
N ARG A 220 -2.24 -5.86 -17.83
CA ARG A 220 -3.17 -5.29 -16.84
C ARG A 220 -3.13 -3.76 -16.88
N ALA A 221 -1.95 -3.14 -16.86
CA ALA A 221 -1.77 -1.70 -16.84
C ALA A 221 -2.25 -1.06 -18.14
N ILE A 222 -1.94 -1.68 -19.30
CA ILE A 222 -2.45 -1.23 -20.61
C ILE A 222 -3.98 -1.24 -20.63
N HIS A 223 -4.61 -2.32 -20.15
CA HIS A 223 -6.06 -2.42 -20.13
C HIS A 223 -6.70 -1.37 -19.21
N TYR A 224 -6.13 -1.19 -18.01
CA TYR A 224 -6.59 -0.17 -17.07
C TYR A 224 -6.49 1.23 -17.65
N ARG A 225 -5.36 1.59 -18.26
CA ARG A 225 -5.17 2.90 -18.90
C ARG A 225 -6.20 3.15 -20.02
N ARG A 226 -6.55 2.13 -20.81
CA ARG A 226 -7.58 2.25 -21.84
C ARG A 226 -8.97 2.53 -21.24
N ILE A 227 -9.33 1.84 -20.15
CA ILE A 227 -10.61 2.04 -19.46
C ILE A 227 -10.68 3.45 -18.85
N GLU A 228 -9.64 3.86 -18.14
CA GLU A 228 -9.57 5.12 -17.41
C GLU A 228 -9.11 6.31 -18.27
N LYS A 229 -8.84 6.07 -19.57
CA LYS A 229 -8.37 7.06 -20.55
C LYS A 229 -7.08 7.78 -20.14
N ILE A 230 -6.15 7.02 -19.56
CA ILE A 230 -4.82 7.50 -19.16
C ILE A 230 -3.87 7.38 -20.37
N PRO A 231 -3.14 8.44 -20.75
CA PRO A 231 -2.17 8.38 -21.85
C PRO A 231 -1.01 7.40 -21.59
N ASP A 232 -0.57 6.71 -22.64
CA ASP A 232 0.50 5.69 -22.57
C ASP A 232 1.91 6.31 -22.44
N ASP A 233 2.08 7.57 -22.84
CA ASP A 233 3.36 8.30 -22.87
C ASP A 233 3.77 8.92 -21.53
N LEU A 234 2.95 8.77 -20.48
CA LEU A 234 3.26 9.31 -19.16
C LEU A 234 4.38 8.57 -18.43
N GLY A 235 4.53 7.26 -18.65
CA GLY A 235 5.43 6.42 -17.87
C GLY A 235 5.04 6.31 -16.39
N THR A 236 5.92 5.69 -15.60
CA THR A 236 5.77 5.59 -14.14
C THR A 236 7.05 6.01 -13.42
N ALA A 237 6.90 6.69 -12.28
CA ALA A 237 8.02 6.98 -11.41
C ALA A 237 8.26 5.81 -10.43
N VAL A 238 9.48 5.74 -9.91
CA VAL A 238 9.88 4.75 -8.89
C VAL A 238 10.26 5.49 -7.62
N SER A 239 9.52 5.31 -6.55
CA SER A 239 9.89 5.80 -5.22
C SER A 239 10.74 4.74 -4.52
N VAL A 240 11.99 5.09 -4.18
CA VAL A 240 12.91 4.27 -3.40
C VAL A 240 13.01 4.91 -2.02
N GLN A 241 12.60 4.18 -0.99
CA GLN A 241 12.42 4.73 0.35
C GLN A 241 12.99 3.78 1.41
N MET A 242 13.66 4.31 2.43
CA MET A 242 14.12 3.54 3.58
C MET A 242 12.95 2.75 4.21
N MET A 243 13.18 1.48 4.48
CA MET A 243 12.24 0.65 5.23
C MET A 243 12.07 1.16 6.66
N VAL A 244 10.81 1.13 7.09
CA VAL A 244 10.38 1.26 8.46
C VAL A 244 9.48 0.07 8.76
N PHE A 245 9.65 -0.54 9.93
CA PHE A 245 9.05 -1.82 10.26
C PHE A 245 7.95 -1.67 11.31
N GLY A 246 6.71 -1.99 10.91
CA GLY A 246 5.58 -2.08 11.84
C GLY A 246 5.52 -3.41 12.60
N ASN A 247 6.44 -4.34 12.33
CA ASN A 247 6.48 -5.71 12.85
C ASN A 247 7.74 -6.02 13.68
N MET A 248 8.34 -5.01 14.32
CA MET A 248 9.49 -5.14 15.23
C MET A 248 9.09 -5.39 16.69
N GLY A 249 7.86 -5.85 16.94
CA GLY A 249 7.34 -6.09 18.28
C GLY A 249 6.08 -5.28 18.60
N GLU A 250 5.70 -5.27 19.88
CA GLU A 250 4.42 -4.76 20.37
C GLU A 250 4.31 -3.23 20.36
N ASP A 251 5.44 -2.50 20.25
CA ASP A 251 5.49 -1.04 20.15
C ASP A 251 5.60 -0.55 18.70
N SER A 252 5.42 -1.45 17.74
CA SER A 252 5.47 -1.19 16.31
C SER A 252 4.14 -1.56 15.66
N GLY A 253 3.74 -0.89 14.58
CA GLY A 253 2.49 -1.16 13.88
C GLY A 253 2.38 -0.47 12.53
N SER A 254 1.40 -0.84 11.72
CA SER A 254 1.13 -0.19 10.43
C SER A 254 -0.36 0.11 10.30
N GLY A 255 -0.71 1.19 9.60
CA GLY A 255 -2.11 1.57 9.43
C GLY A 255 -2.39 2.44 8.22
N VAL A 256 -3.68 2.51 7.90
CA VAL A 256 -4.25 3.35 6.84
C VAL A 256 -5.38 4.16 7.45
N ALA A 257 -5.41 5.45 7.20
CA ALA A 257 -6.42 6.35 7.76
C ALA A 257 -6.78 7.48 6.80
N PHE A 258 -7.99 7.98 6.98
CA PHE A 258 -8.60 9.07 6.26
C PHE A 258 -8.85 10.22 7.23
N THR A 259 -8.59 11.46 6.81
CA THR A 259 -8.83 12.65 7.65
C THR A 259 -10.31 12.91 7.92
N ARG A 260 -11.19 12.34 7.11
CA ARG A 260 -12.65 12.38 7.19
C ARG A 260 -13.21 11.03 6.74
N ASP A 261 -14.40 10.65 7.21
CA ASP A 261 -15.02 9.37 6.84
C ASP A 261 -15.25 9.27 5.31
N PRO A 262 -14.63 8.30 4.61
CA PRO A 262 -14.74 8.16 3.15
C PRO A 262 -16.13 7.69 2.68
N VAL A 263 -16.99 7.23 3.59
CA VAL A 263 -18.35 6.73 3.34
C VAL A 263 -19.39 7.80 3.66
N THR A 264 -19.35 8.39 4.86
CA THR A 264 -20.37 9.35 5.31
C THR A 264 -19.99 10.81 5.04
N GLY A 265 -18.68 11.10 5.06
CA GLY A 265 -18.12 12.45 5.00
C GLY A 265 -18.02 13.17 6.35
N GLU A 266 -18.33 12.49 7.46
CA GLU A 266 -18.20 13.08 8.80
C GLU A 266 -16.76 13.53 9.08
N PRO A 267 -16.56 14.67 9.77
CA PRO A 267 -15.24 15.25 10.04
C PRO A 267 -14.52 14.54 11.19
N GLU A 268 -14.40 13.22 11.10
CA GLU A 268 -13.67 12.37 12.03
C GLU A 268 -12.56 11.60 11.33
N ILE A 269 -11.45 11.35 12.04
CA ILE A 269 -10.39 10.50 11.53
C ILE A 269 -10.93 9.07 11.50
N TRP A 270 -11.05 8.52 10.30
CA TRP A 270 -11.53 7.18 10.06
C TRP A 270 -10.36 6.32 9.58
N GLY A 271 -10.14 5.14 10.13
CA GLY A 271 -9.03 4.31 9.67
C GLY A 271 -8.84 3.06 10.50
N GLU A 272 -7.88 2.26 10.08
CA GLU A 272 -7.57 0.97 10.67
C GLU A 272 -6.05 0.79 10.81
N TYR A 273 -5.63 0.09 11.85
CA TYR A 273 -4.23 -0.25 12.08
C TYR A 273 -4.08 -1.66 12.69
N LEU A 274 -2.87 -2.19 12.59
CA LEU A 274 -2.46 -3.42 13.24
C LEU A 274 -1.12 -3.19 13.94
N MET A 275 -1.05 -3.56 15.22
CA MET A 275 0.21 -3.67 15.95
C MET A 275 0.95 -4.96 15.55
N ASN A 276 2.27 -4.87 15.57
CA ASN A 276 3.20 -5.93 15.20
C ASN A 276 2.86 -6.52 13.81
N ALA A 277 2.75 -5.65 12.80
CA ALA A 277 2.29 -5.97 11.45
C ALA A 277 2.90 -5.06 10.37
N GLN A 278 3.07 -5.59 9.16
CA GLN A 278 3.39 -4.78 7.98
C GLN A 278 2.11 -4.29 7.29
N GLY A 279 2.24 -3.29 6.41
CA GLY A 279 1.11 -2.74 5.65
C GLY A 279 0.35 -3.77 4.80
N GLU A 280 1.03 -4.83 4.33
CA GLU A 280 0.38 -5.92 3.59
C GLU A 280 -0.66 -6.65 4.46
N ASP A 281 -0.37 -6.86 5.75
CA ASP A 281 -1.27 -7.60 6.66
C ASP A 281 -2.57 -6.81 6.93
N VAL A 282 -2.51 -5.47 6.89
CA VAL A 282 -3.68 -4.58 7.00
C VAL A 282 -4.60 -4.75 5.78
N VAL A 283 -4.03 -4.97 4.60
CA VAL A 283 -4.80 -5.08 3.34
C VAL A 283 -5.27 -6.52 3.07
N ALA A 284 -4.48 -7.52 3.46
CA ALA A 284 -4.76 -8.94 3.20
C ALA A 284 -6.00 -9.44 3.97
N GLY A 285 -6.32 -8.84 5.11
CA GLY A 285 -7.46 -9.23 5.94
C GLY A 285 -7.30 -10.59 6.62
N THR A 286 -6.07 -11.09 6.74
CA THR A 286 -5.72 -12.30 7.51
C THR A 286 -5.84 -12.06 9.01
N ARG A 287 -5.55 -10.83 9.45
CA ARG A 287 -5.79 -10.33 10.80
C ARG A 287 -6.90 -9.29 10.77
N THR A 288 -7.70 -9.22 11.84
CA THR A 288 -8.74 -8.18 11.99
C THR A 288 -8.08 -6.87 12.43
N PRO A 289 -8.10 -5.81 11.61
CA PRO A 289 -7.57 -4.52 12.00
C PRO A 289 -8.38 -3.87 13.13
N LEU A 290 -7.72 -3.01 13.90
CA LEU A 290 -8.35 -2.20 14.94
C LEU A 290 -8.68 -0.80 14.39
N PRO A 291 -9.82 -0.20 14.78
CA PRO A 291 -10.10 1.19 14.42
C PRO A 291 -9.03 2.14 14.96
N ILE A 292 -8.56 3.11 14.18
CA ILE A 292 -7.51 4.05 14.58
C ILE A 292 -7.82 4.83 15.86
N SER A 293 -9.10 4.98 16.21
CA SER A 293 -9.53 5.59 17.47
C SER A 293 -9.05 4.82 18.72
N THR A 294 -8.84 3.50 18.63
CA THR A 294 -8.34 2.71 19.77
C THR A 294 -6.89 3.06 20.12
N LEU A 295 -6.11 3.56 19.15
CA LEU A 295 -4.75 4.02 19.39
C LEU A 295 -4.71 5.20 20.39
N GLN A 296 -5.79 5.97 20.50
CA GLN A 296 -5.90 7.04 21.50
C GLN A 296 -5.87 6.49 22.93
N GLU A 297 -6.44 5.32 23.16
CA GLU A 297 -6.46 4.64 24.46
C GLU A 297 -5.13 3.93 24.74
N GLU A 298 -4.54 3.29 23.73
CA GLU A 298 -3.30 2.53 23.85
C GLU A 298 -2.05 3.42 23.97
N ASN A 299 -1.97 4.46 23.13
CA ASN A 299 -0.87 5.42 23.12
C ASN A 299 -1.35 6.80 22.65
N LYS A 300 -1.89 7.57 23.61
CA LYS A 300 -2.41 8.91 23.37
C LYS A 300 -1.39 9.85 22.70
N ALA A 301 -0.11 9.75 23.04
CA ALA A 301 0.91 10.64 22.47
C ALA A 301 1.09 10.39 20.96
N LEU A 302 1.15 9.13 20.54
CA LEU A 302 1.22 8.76 19.12
C LEU A 302 -0.07 9.14 18.38
N TYR A 303 -1.24 8.92 18.98
CA TYR A 303 -2.51 9.33 18.38
C TYR A 303 -2.60 10.85 18.21
N ASP A 304 -2.23 11.63 19.23
CA ASP A 304 -2.25 13.09 19.16
C ASP A 304 -1.28 13.62 18.09
N GLU A 305 -0.08 13.01 17.97
CA GLU A 305 0.89 13.32 16.91
C GLU A 305 0.31 13.02 15.53
N PHE A 306 -0.24 11.81 15.33
CA PHE A 306 -0.89 11.41 14.09
C PHE A 306 -2.05 12.34 13.72
N ALA A 307 -2.93 12.66 14.67
CA ALA A 307 -4.08 13.53 14.46
C ALA A 307 -3.66 14.96 14.07
N ALA A 308 -2.59 15.49 14.66
CA ALA A 308 -2.03 16.78 14.29
C ALA A 308 -1.49 16.77 12.85
N ILE A 309 -0.80 15.70 12.44
CA ILE A 309 -0.33 15.51 11.06
C ILE A 309 -1.50 15.39 10.09
N ALA A 310 -2.51 14.58 10.41
CA ALA A 310 -3.71 14.38 9.62
C ALA A 310 -4.44 15.71 9.38
N LEU A 311 -4.64 16.51 10.41
CA LEU A 311 -5.24 17.84 10.30
C LEU A 311 -4.40 18.79 9.43
N LYS A 312 -3.08 18.79 9.60
CA LYS A 312 -2.17 19.59 8.78
C LYS A 312 -2.25 19.22 7.31
N LEU A 313 -2.36 17.92 7.00
CA LEU A 313 -2.53 17.43 5.63
C LEU A 313 -3.90 17.81 5.05
N ASP A 314 -4.99 17.64 5.80
CA ASP A 314 -6.35 18.05 5.40
C ASP A 314 -6.40 19.54 5.03
N GLN A 315 -5.81 20.40 5.85
CA GLN A 315 -5.77 21.85 5.63
C GLN A 315 -4.82 22.25 4.48
N HIS A 316 -3.64 21.63 4.40
CA HIS A 316 -2.65 21.97 3.38
C HIS A 316 -3.11 21.59 1.98
N TYR A 317 -3.58 20.35 1.81
CA TYR A 317 -4.15 19.89 0.53
C TYR A 317 -5.56 20.41 0.30
N ARG A 318 -6.16 21.01 1.33
CA ARG A 318 -7.51 21.56 1.36
C ARG A 318 -8.55 20.50 1.05
N ASP A 319 -8.30 19.22 1.23
CA ASP A 319 -9.17 18.09 0.84
C ASP A 319 -8.97 16.91 1.81
N ALA A 320 -9.92 15.98 1.87
CA ALA A 320 -9.79 14.81 2.73
C ALA A 320 -8.69 13.89 2.19
N MET A 321 -7.78 13.51 3.07
CA MET A 321 -6.56 12.78 2.73
C MET A 321 -6.65 11.33 3.18
N ASP A 322 -6.23 10.43 2.32
CA ASP A 322 -5.90 9.02 2.58
C ASP A 322 -4.40 8.94 2.89
N ILE A 323 -4.07 8.38 4.05
CA ILE A 323 -2.77 8.43 4.70
C ILE A 323 -2.34 7.01 5.07
N GLU A 324 -1.13 6.63 4.67
CA GLU A 324 -0.47 5.39 5.11
C GLU A 324 0.64 5.75 6.10
N PHE A 325 0.70 5.06 7.23
CA PHE A 325 1.69 5.31 8.29
C PHE A 325 2.21 4.01 8.90
N THR A 326 3.39 4.09 9.50
CA THR A 326 3.99 3.01 10.29
C THR A 326 4.54 3.59 11.59
N ILE A 327 4.39 2.84 12.66
CA ILE A 327 5.02 3.06 13.96
C ILE A 327 6.14 2.04 14.05
N GLU A 328 7.37 2.49 14.24
CA GLU A 328 8.52 1.62 14.52
C GLU A 328 9.08 2.01 15.87
N GLN A 329 9.04 1.08 16.83
CA GLN A 329 9.56 1.26 18.18
C GLN A 329 9.07 2.56 18.85
N GLY A 330 7.76 2.80 18.79
CA GLY A 330 7.13 3.98 19.36
C GLY A 330 7.37 5.29 18.61
N LYS A 331 7.93 5.26 17.38
CA LYS A 331 8.11 6.44 16.52
C LYS A 331 7.22 6.38 15.28
N LEU A 332 6.45 7.44 15.05
CA LEU A 332 5.57 7.58 13.89
C LEU A 332 6.33 7.96 12.62
N TYR A 333 5.98 7.32 11.52
CA TYR A 333 6.47 7.61 10.17
C TYR A 333 5.31 7.69 9.17
N MET A 334 5.37 8.70 8.28
CA MET A 334 4.38 8.90 7.21
C MET A 334 4.90 8.30 5.91
N LEU A 335 4.20 7.30 5.36
CA LEU A 335 4.64 6.55 4.18
C LEU A 335 3.99 7.02 2.89
N GLN A 336 2.77 7.56 2.98
CA GLN A 336 2.05 8.07 1.82
C GLN A 336 0.94 9.02 2.27
N CYS A 337 0.66 10.02 1.45
CA CYS A 337 -0.64 10.69 1.46
C CYS A 337 -1.16 10.83 0.03
N ARG A 338 -2.47 10.90 -0.13
CA ARG A 338 -3.15 11.26 -1.39
C ARG A 338 -4.56 11.74 -1.09
N VAL A 339 -5.20 12.38 -2.08
CA VAL A 339 -6.63 12.69 -1.97
C VAL A 339 -7.41 11.38 -1.83
N GLY A 340 -8.17 11.26 -0.74
CA GLY A 340 -8.87 10.02 -0.40
C GLY A 340 -10.01 9.73 -1.36
N LYS A 341 -10.06 8.49 -1.88
CA LYS A 341 -11.23 7.98 -2.60
C LYS A 341 -12.40 7.91 -1.61
N ARG A 342 -13.59 8.29 -2.07
CA ARG A 342 -14.78 8.43 -1.23
C ARG A 342 -16.07 8.27 -2.04
N THR A 343 -17.17 7.99 -1.34
CA THR A 343 -18.52 7.93 -1.93
C THR A 343 -18.96 9.31 -2.40
N THR A 344 -19.96 9.36 -3.28
CA THR A 344 -20.54 10.63 -3.73
C THR A 344 -21.17 11.40 -2.58
N ARG A 345 -21.80 10.70 -1.62
CA ARG A 345 -22.33 11.31 -0.39
C ARG A 345 -21.21 11.98 0.42
N SER A 346 -20.14 11.26 0.73
CA SER A 346 -18.98 11.79 1.45
C SER A 346 -18.35 12.98 0.72
N ALA A 347 -18.22 12.90 -0.62
CA ALA A 347 -17.69 14.01 -1.42
C ALA A 347 -18.52 15.30 -1.28
N VAL A 348 -19.86 15.20 -1.32
CA VAL A 348 -20.74 16.36 -1.15
C VAL A 348 -20.67 16.90 0.28
N THR A 349 -20.75 16.03 1.29
CA THR A 349 -20.66 16.42 2.70
C THR A 349 -19.35 17.19 2.96
N ILE A 350 -18.21 16.59 2.59
CA ILE A 350 -16.88 17.20 2.81
C ILE A 350 -16.74 18.53 2.07
N ALA A 351 -17.23 18.62 0.82
CA ALA A 351 -17.15 19.86 0.06
C ALA A 351 -17.97 20.99 0.71
N VAL A 352 -19.17 20.67 1.24
CA VAL A 352 -20.01 21.63 1.96
C VAL A 352 -19.37 22.05 3.29
N ASP A 353 -18.85 21.09 4.05
CA ASP A 353 -18.22 21.35 5.34
C ASP A 353 -16.96 22.22 5.17
N MET A 354 -16.12 21.92 4.17
CA MET A 354 -14.93 22.75 3.87
C MET A 354 -15.28 24.17 3.43
N VAL A 355 -16.46 24.42 2.84
CA VAL A 355 -16.96 25.77 2.57
C VAL A 355 -17.37 26.46 3.86
N HIS A 356 -18.08 25.76 4.75
CA HIS A 356 -18.49 26.30 6.05
C HIS A 356 -17.29 26.60 6.97
N GLU A 357 -16.27 25.74 6.93
CA GLU A 357 -14.99 25.91 7.63
C GLU A 357 -14.13 27.04 7.02
N GLY A 358 -14.51 27.57 5.85
CA GLY A 358 -13.76 28.61 5.14
C GLY A 358 -12.47 28.10 4.50
N VAL A 359 -12.28 26.78 4.41
CA VAL A 359 -11.14 26.17 3.74
C VAL A 359 -11.25 26.44 2.25
N ILE A 360 -12.39 26.18 1.60
CA ILE A 360 -12.58 26.32 0.15
C ILE A 360 -13.72 27.28 -0.23
N SER A 361 -13.70 27.79 -1.46
CA SER A 361 -14.82 28.61 -1.98
C SER A 361 -15.97 27.72 -2.49
N LYS A 362 -17.14 28.32 -2.70
CA LYS A 362 -18.29 27.60 -3.29
C LYS A 362 -17.99 27.13 -4.71
N GLU A 363 -17.25 27.93 -5.47
CA GLU A 363 -16.82 27.60 -6.83
C GLU A 363 -15.86 26.40 -6.83
N GLU A 364 -14.90 26.38 -5.90
CA GLU A 364 -14.00 25.24 -5.72
C GLU A 364 -14.77 23.98 -5.32
N ALA A 365 -15.73 24.09 -4.39
CA ALA A 365 -16.56 22.97 -3.95
C ALA A 365 -17.34 22.32 -5.10
N ILE A 366 -17.90 23.11 -6.02
CA ILE A 366 -18.62 22.61 -7.21
C ILE A 366 -17.70 21.78 -8.11
N LEU A 367 -16.42 22.16 -8.24
CA LEU A 367 -15.46 21.46 -9.09
C LEU A 367 -14.97 20.13 -8.50
N ARG A 368 -15.17 19.89 -7.20
CA ARG A 368 -14.72 18.66 -6.52
C ARG A 368 -15.68 17.49 -6.65
N VAL A 369 -16.92 17.74 -7.03
CA VAL A 369 -17.93 16.69 -7.22
C VAL A 369 -18.14 16.50 -8.72
N ALA A 370 -17.62 15.40 -9.27
CA ALA A 370 -17.76 15.09 -10.68
C ALA A 370 -19.26 14.96 -11.06
N PRO A 371 -19.73 15.62 -12.13
CA PRO A 371 -21.15 15.60 -12.51
C PRO A 371 -21.70 14.19 -12.72
N SER A 372 -20.89 13.28 -13.28
CA SER A 372 -21.28 11.88 -13.51
C SER A 372 -21.53 11.08 -12.25
N ARG A 373 -21.01 11.53 -11.10
CA ARG A 373 -21.17 10.86 -9.81
C ARG A 373 -22.47 11.25 -9.10
N LEU A 374 -23.01 12.44 -9.38
CA LEU A 374 -24.26 12.91 -8.77
C LEU A 374 -25.46 12.01 -9.09
N ASP A 375 -25.43 11.32 -10.23
CA ASP A 375 -26.46 10.35 -10.60
C ASP A 375 -26.58 9.22 -9.55
N GLU A 376 -25.47 8.83 -8.90
CA GLU A 376 -25.48 7.84 -7.83
C GLU A 376 -26.39 8.25 -6.67
N LEU A 377 -26.50 9.55 -6.36
CA LEU A 377 -27.36 10.06 -5.29
C LEU A 377 -28.86 10.07 -5.67
N LEU A 378 -29.18 9.91 -6.95
CA LEU A 378 -30.55 9.87 -7.45
C LEU A 378 -31.13 8.45 -7.45
N HIS A 379 -30.28 7.42 -7.28
CA HIS A 379 -30.69 6.03 -7.18
C HIS A 379 -30.90 5.62 -5.71
N PRO A 380 -31.86 4.73 -5.40
CA PRO A 380 -32.02 4.20 -4.06
C PRO A 380 -30.77 3.46 -3.59
N GLN A 381 -30.21 3.86 -2.44
CA GLN A 381 -29.02 3.22 -1.84
C GLN A 381 -29.38 2.55 -0.51
N LEU A 382 -28.58 1.55 -0.12
CA LEU A 382 -28.62 1.01 1.23
C LEU A 382 -28.11 2.05 2.23
N ASP A 383 -28.75 2.17 3.40
CA ASP A 383 -28.24 3.04 4.46
C ASP A 383 -26.87 2.51 4.92
N PRO A 384 -25.77 3.30 4.77
CA PRO A 384 -24.42 2.84 5.07
C PRO A 384 -24.22 2.51 6.56
N ARG A 385 -25.14 2.89 7.44
CA ARG A 385 -25.09 2.59 8.87
C ARG A 385 -25.62 1.19 9.22
N ILE A 386 -26.25 0.51 8.26
CA ILE A 386 -26.81 -0.83 8.49
C ILE A 386 -25.71 -1.87 8.37
N LYS A 387 -25.55 -2.74 9.38
CA LYS A 387 -24.71 -3.94 9.29
C LYS A 387 -25.33 -4.92 8.29
N THR A 388 -24.74 -5.02 7.10
CA THR A 388 -25.15 -6.00 6.09
C THR A 388 -24.52 -7.36 6.37
N VAL A 389 -25.32 -8.42 6.41
CA VAL A 389 -24.82 -9.80 6.45
C VAL A 389 -24.86 -10.36 5.03
N LEU A 390 -23.69 -10.73 4.52
CA LEU A 390 -23.56 -11.41 3.25
C LEU A 390 -23.97 -12.87 3.40
N LEU A 391 -25.07 -13.24 2.74
CA LEU A 391 -25.71 -14.54 2.89
C LEU A 391 -25.07 -15.66 2.06
N THR A 392 -24.17 -15.33 1.12
CA THR A 392 -23.50 -16.32 0.24
C THR A 392 -22.04 -15.97 -0.01
N GLU A 393 -21.21 -17.00 -0.20
CA GLU A 393 -19.79 -16.86 -0.58
C GLU A 393 -19.61 -16.11 -1.91
N ILE A 394 -20.56 -16.29 -2.84
CA ILE A 394 -20.58 -15.56 -4.12
C ILE A 394 -20.78 -14.06 -3.89
N GLY A 395 -21.67 -13.68 -2.95
CA GLY A 395 -21.80 -12.29 -2.55
C GLY A 395 -20.52 -11.74 -1.96
N ALA A 396 -19.79 -12.55 -1.17
CA ALA A 396 -18.57 -12.11 -0.49
C ALA A 396 -17.42 -11.89 -1.48
N GLN A 397 -17.28 -12.76 -2.49
CA GLN A 397 -16.34 -12.58 -3.60
C GLN A 397 -16.72 -11.39 -4.49
N ALA A 398 -18.01 -11.19 -4.79
CA ALA A 398 -18.47 -10.06 -5.58
C ALA A 398 -18.26 -8.71 -4.85
N ALA A 399 -18.46 -8.67 -3.53
CA ALA A 399 -18.19 -7.50 -2.69
C ALA A 399 -16.69 -7.17 -2.62
N LYS A 400 -15.81 -8.19 -2.48
CA LYS A 400 -14.35 -8.00 -2.51
C LYS A 400 -13.84 -7.47 -3.86
N ALA A 401 -14.45 -7.90 -4.97
CA ALA A 401 -14.07 -7.47 -6.32
C ALA A 401 -14.61 -6.07 -6.68
N ALA A 402 -15.69 -5.62 -6.06
CA ALA A 402 -16.34 -4.35 -6.34
C ALA A 402 -15.68 -3.18 -5.58
N GLN A 403 -14.41 -2.89 -5.88
CA GLN A 403 -13.85 -1.57 -5.59
C GLN A 403 -14.53 -0.51 -6.48
N GLY A 404 -15.75 -0.12 -6.12
CA GLY A 404 -16.38 1.13 -6.57
C GLY A 404 -17.33 1.07 -7.78
N LYS A 405 -17.66 -0.10 -8.35
CA LYS A 405 -18.70 -0.22 -9.41
C LYS A 405 -19.40 -1.59 -9.42
N ALA A 406 -20.21 -1.89 -8.41
CA ALA A 406 -21.32 -2.83 -8.53
C ALA A 406 -22.26 -2.71 -7.33
N GLU A 407 -23.41 -2.06 -7.50
CA GLU A 407 -24.57 -2.36 -6.66
C GLU A 407 -25.23 -3.62 -7.23
N MET A 408 -24.92 -4.79 -6.67
CA MET A 408 -25.82 -5.94 -6.78
C MET A 408 -26.58 -6.07 -5.46
N ILE A 409 -27.71 -5.37 -5.39
CA ILE A 409 -28.68 -5.54 -4.31
C ILE A 409 -29.55 -6.76 -4.65
N PHE A 410 -29.30 -7.89 -3.98
CA PHE A 410 -30.26 -8.99 -3.96
C PHE A 410 -31.37 -8.67 -2.95
N THR A 411 -32.35 -7.87 -3.35
CA THR A 411 -33.64 -7.79 -2.64
C THR A 411 -34.44 -9.06 -2.93
N LEU A 412 -34.42 -10.00 -2.00
CA LEU A 412 -35.33 -11.13 -2.03
C LEU A 412 -36.70 -10.65 -1.55
N SER A 413 -37.71 -10.74 -2.41
CA SER A 413 -39.10 -10.61 -1.97
C SER A 413 -39.44 -11.69 -0.93
N GLN A 414 -40.51 -11.50 -0.15
CA GLN A 414 -40.97 -12.50 0.84
C GLN A 414 -41.03 -13.92 0.24
N GLY A 415 -41.50 -14.04 -1.00
CA GLY A 415 -41.56 -15.33 -1.72
C GLY A 415 -40.21 -15.86 -2.24
N GLY A 416 -39.16 -15.04 -2.28
CA GLY A 416 -37.78 -15.44 -2.53
C GLY A 416 -37.12 -16.05 -1.28
N VAL A 417 -37.36 -15.44 -0.12
CA VAL A 417 -36.88 -15.94 1.18
C VAL A 417 -37.51 -17.29 1.52
N GLU A 418 -38.82 -17.45 1.24
CA GLU A 418 -39.53 -18.71 1.48
C GLU A 418 -39.05 -19.86 0.59
N ARG A 419 -38.62 -19.56 -0.64
CA ARG A 419 -38.02 -20.54 -1.55
C ARG A 419 -36.64 -20.99 -1.05
N LEU A 420 -35.81 -20.07 -0.58
CA LEU A 420 -34.48 -20.39 -0.04
C LEU A 420 -34.55 -21.19 1.26
N ARG A 421 -35.56 -20.93 2.13
CA ARG A 421 -35.85 -21.78 3.29
C ARG A 421 -36.23 -23.20 2.90
N LYS A 422 -37.07 -23.37 1.87
CA LYS A 422 -37.45 -24.71 1.37
C LYS A 422 -36.27 -25.46 0.73
N MET A 423 -35.25 -24.75 0.26
CA MET A 423 -34.03 -25.31 -0.31
C MET A 423 -32.92 -25.58 0.73
N GLY A 424 -33.16 -25.30 2.02
CA GLY A 424 -32.16 -25.52 3.08
C GLY A 424 -30.95 -24.57 3.03
N ALA A 425 -31.03 -23.48 2.23
CA ALA A 425 -29.93 -22.56 1.97
C ALA A 425 -29.84 -21.39 2.97
N LEU A 426 -30.54 -21.46 4.10
CA LEU A 426 -30.51 -20.46 5.18
C LEU A 426 -30.25 -21.16 6.53
N PRO A 427 -29.24 -20.73 7.31
CA PRO A 427 -29.02 -21.27 8.64
C PRO A 427 -30.19 -20.91 9.58
N SER A 428 -30.50 -21.81 10.51
CA SER A 428 -31.64 -21.74 11.44
C SER A 428 -31.61 -20.55 12.42
N THR A 429 -30.52 -19.79 12.47
CA THR A 429 -30.27 -18.69 13.41
C THR A 429 -30.34 -17.28 12.80
N ALA A 430 -30.79 -17.12 11.55
CA ALA A 430 -30.97 -15.79 10.96
C ALA A 430 -32.14 -15.01 11.63
N LEU A 431 -31.82 -14.12 12.56
CA LEU A 431 -32.73 -13.11 13.11
C LEU A 431 -32.94 -12.00 12.07
N LEU A 432 -34.16 -11.90 11.54
CA LEU A 432 -34.59 -10.83 10.64
C LEU A 432 -35.39 -9.81 11.45
N SER A 433 -34.84 -8.60 11.58
CA SER A 433 -35.57 -7.42 12.05
C SER A 433 -36.34 -6.83 10.87
N PHE A 434 -37.68 -6.83 10.95
CA PHE A 434 -38.55 -6.17 10.00
C PHE A 434 -38.89 -4.77 10.51
N SER A 435 -38.51 -3.71 9.80
CA SER A 435 -39.22 -2.43 9.90
C SER A 435 -40.35 -2.45 8.87
N GLY A 436 -41.55 -2.80 9.33
CA GLY A 436 -42.74 -2.63 8.52
C GLY A 436 -43.17 -1.17 8.49
N GLU A 437 -43.70 -0.73 7.37
CA GLU A 437 -45.02 -0.10 7.33
C GLU A 437 -45.64 -0.30 5.93
N THR A 438 -46.96 -0.45 5.95
CA THR A 438 -47.88 -0.90 4.88
C THR A 438 -47.99 0.01 3.69
#